data_AF-A0A926AZ13-F1
#
_entry.id   AF-A0A926AZ13-F1
#
_cell.length_a   1.000
_cell.length_b   1.000
_cell.length_c   1.000
_cell.angle_alpha   90.00
_cell.angle_beta   90.00
_cell.angle_gamma   90.00
#
_symmetry.space_group_name_H-M   'P 1'
#
loop_
_entity.id
_entity.type
_entity.pdbx_description
1 polymer ?
#
loop_
_entity_poly.entity_id
_entity_poly.type
_entity_poly.pdbx_seq_one_letter_code
_entity_poly.pdbx_strand_id
1 'polypeptide(L)' 'MIAVIDKSPLSFDEFIDWYPHSGNRYELRRGVAIEIPKPRGTHSRLAGDLAFELGTAIRHVSQS' A
#
# COMPACT_ATOMS: atom_id res chain seq x y z
N MET A 1 2.18 -20.62 -7.22
CA MET A 1 1.64 -20.32 -8.56
C MET A 1 1.05 -18.92 -8.50
N ILE A 2 1.76 -17.93 -9.06
CA ILE A 2 1.21 -16.58 -9.18
C ILE A 2 0.38 -16.61 -10.47
N ALA A 3 -0.93 -16.37 -10.37
CA ALA A 3 -1.76 -16.24 -11.55
C ALA A 3 -1.35 -14.95 -12.29
N VAL A 4 -0.52 -15.10 -13.33
CA VAL A 4 -0.26 -14.01 -14.28
C VAL A 4 -1.45 -14.05 -15.24
N ILE A 5 -2.43 -13.19 -15.02
CA ILE A 5 -3.52 -12.99 -15.96
C ILE A 5 -2.90 -12.32 -17.18
N ASP A 6 -2.79 -13.07 -18.28
CA ASP A 6 -2.44 -12.57 -19.61
C ASP A 6 -3.63 -11.77 -20.18
N LYS A 7 -3.86 -10.59 -19.61
CA LYS A 7 -4.87 -9.61 -20.06
C LYS A 7 -4.22 -8.24 -20.09
N SER A 8 -4.67 -7.43 -21.04
CA SER A 8 -4.36 -6.01 -21.15
C SER A 8 -4.23 -5.35 -19.78
N PRO A 9 -3.24 -4.44 -19.60
CA PRO A 9 -3.01 -3.79 -18.31
C PRO A 9 -4.31 -3.14 -17.81
N LEU A 10 -4.69 -3.46 -16.57
CA LEU A 10 -5.85 -2.86 -15.92
C LEU A 10 -5.68 -1.34 -15.86
N SER A 11 -6.73 -0.62 -16.23
CA SER A 11 -6.85 0.79 -15.91
C SER A 11 -7.08 1.00 -14.41
N PHE A 12 -6.96 2.26 -13.96
CA PHE A 12 -7.24 2.61 -12.57
C PHE A 12 -8.71 2.35 -12.22
N ASP A 13 -9.65 2.74 -13.09
CA ASP A 13 -11.08 2.58 -12.84
C ASP A 13 -11.48 1.09 -12.75
N GLU A 14 -11.00 0.26 -13.69
CA GLU A 14 -11.21 -1.19 -13.64
C GLU A 14 -10.61 -1.83 -12.39
N PHE A 15 -9.48 -1.31 -11.90
CA PHE A 15 -8.88 -1.77 -10.65
C PHE A 15 -9.72 -1.41 -9.43
N ILE A 16 -10.31 -0.20 -9.39
CA ILE A 16 -11.20 0.22 -8.31
C ILE A 16 -12.48 -0.61 -8.30
N ASP A 17 -13.08 -0.84 -9.47
CA ASP A 17 -14.30 -1.66 -9.61
C ASP A 17 -14.05 -3.12 -9.21
N TRP A 18 -12.85 -3.64 -9.48
CA TRP A 18 -12.45 -4.98 -9.07
C TRP A 18 -12.07 -5.09 -7.59
N TYR A 19 -11.69 -3.99 -6.93
CA TYR A 19 -11.00 -4.02 -5.62
C TYR A 19 -11.81 -4.79 -4.57
N PRO A 20 -11.30 -5.92 -4.05
CA PRO A 20 -12.07 -6.75 -3.14
C PRO A 20 -12.12 -6.15 -1.72
N HIS A 21 -13.30 -6.15 -1.12
CA HIS A 21 -13.49 -5.76 0.29
C HIS A 21 -13.11 -6.89 1.28
N SER A 22 -12.05 -7.66 0.97
CA SER A 22 -11.60 -8.82 1.76
C SER A 22 -10.77 -8.45 2.99
N GLY A 23 -10.47 -7.15 3.19
CA GLY A 23 -9.55 -6.68 4.24
C GLY A 23 -8.08 -6.91 3.93
N ASN A 24 -7.76 -7.43 2.75
CA ASN A 24 -6.40 -7.47 2.20
C ASN A 24 -6.12 -6.18 1.41
N ARG A 25 -4.83 -5.84 1.30
CA ARG A 25 -4.38 -4.67 0.54
C ARG A 25 -3.97 -5.11 -0.86
N TYR A 26 -4.44 -4.41 -1.88
CA TYR A 26 -4.01 -4.61 -3.26
C TYR A 26 -3.42 -3.32 -3.82
N GLU A 27 -2.47 -3.45 -4.73
CA GLU A 27 -1.85 -2.32 -5.42
C GLU A 27 -1.82 -2.54 -6.93
N LEU A 28 -2.21 -1.51 -7.68
CA LEU A 28 -2.06 -1.49 -9.12
C LEU A 28 -0.64 -1.04 -9.49
N ARG A 29 0.16 -1.94 -10.06
CA ARG A 29 1.53 -1.66 -10.50
C ARG A 29 1.64 -1.93 -11.99
N ARG A 30 1.72 -0.87 -12.80
CA ARG A 30 1.81 -0.94 -14.26
C ARG A 30 0.70 -1.82 -14.89
N GLY A 31 -0.52 -1.64 -14.42
CA GLY A 31 -1.68 -2.40 -14.91
C GLY A 31 -1.85 -3.80 -14.32
N VAL A 32 -1.04 -4.18 -13.33
CA VAL A 32 -1.14 -5.47 -12.64
C VAL A 32 -1.59 -5.24 -11.20
N ALA A 33 -2.73 -5.82 -10.82
CA ALA A 33 -3.17 -5.85 -9.44
C ALA A 33 -2.36 -6.88 -8.64
N ILE A 34 -1.68 -6.45 -7.58
CA ILE A 34 -0.82 -7.28 -6.74
C ILE A 34 -1.32 -7.21 -5.30
N GLU A 35 -1.52 -8.37 -4.68
CA GLU A 35 -1.82 -8.46 -3.25
C GLU A 35 -0.58 -8.14 -2.43
N ILE A 36 -0.70 -7.16 -1.53
CA ILE A 36 0.34 -6.79 -0.58
C ILE A 36 0.08 -7.52 0.73
N PRO A 37 0.91 -8.51 1.10
CA PRO A 37 0.75 -9.21 2.35
C PRO A 37 0.88 -8.22 3.52
N LYS A 38 0.09 -8.45 4.57
CA LYS A 38 0.15 -7.61 5.78
C LYS A 38 1.60 -7.56 6.30
N PRO A 39 2.13 -6.36 6.64
CA PRO A 39 3.46 -6.24 7.19
C PRO A 39 3.55 -7.09 8.46
N ARG A 40 4.56 -7.95 8.53
CA ARG A 40 4.75 -8.86 9.67
C ARG A 40 5.39 -8.10 10.84
N GLY A 41 4.76 -8.18 12.01
CA GLY A 41 5.26 -7.76 13.34
C GLY A 41 6.26 -6.60 13.35
N THR A 42 7.55 -6.93 13.30
CA THR A 42 8.67 -5.97 13.38
C THR A 42 8.57 -4.82 12.40
N HIS A 43 8.13 -5.06 11.16
CA HIS A 43 7.96 -3.99 10.17
C HIS A 43 6.86 -3.01 10.55
N SER A 44 5.80 -3.47 11.22
CA SER A 44 4.72 -2.59 11.66
C SER A 44 5.16 -1.66 12.78
N ARG A 45 5.97 -2.16 13.73
CA ARG A 45 6.50 -1.35 14.83
C ARG A 45 7.45 -0.28 14.31
N LEU A 46 8.43 -0.68 13.51
CA LEU A 46 9.41 0.24 12.93
C LEU A 46 8.75 1.33 12.08
N ALA A 47 7.75 0.98 11.26
CA ALA A 47 7.02 1.96 10.46
C ALA A 47 6.24 2.95 11.34
N GLY A 48 5.65 2.49 12.44
CA GLY A 48 4.95 3.35 13.40
C GLY A 48 5.90 4.31 14.11
N ASP A 49 7.01 3.79 14.64
CA ASP A 49 8.04 4.58 15.32
C ASP A 49 8.58 5.69 14.39
N LEU A 50 8.93 5.34 13.15
CA LEU A 50 9.42 6.30 12.16
C LEU A 50 8.38 7.35 11.77
N ALA A 51 7.11 6.95 11.60
CA ALA A 51 6.03 7.89 11.29
C ALA A 51 5.81 8.90 12.42
N PHE A 52 5.93 8.46 13.68
CA PHE A 52 5.82 9.32 14.86
C PHE A 52 6.97 10.33 14.95
N GLU A 53 8.21 9.87 14.80
CA GLU A 53 9.39 10.73 14.85
C GLU A 53 9.36 11.77 13.72
N LEU A 54 9.07 11.34 12.49
CA LEU A 54 8.97 12.23 11.34
C LEU A 54 7.85 13.26 11.53
N GLY A 55 6.66 12.83 11.98
CA GLY A 55 5.55 13.73 12.24
C GLY A 55 5.88 14.77 13.32
N THR A 56 6.62 14.38 14.35
CA THR A 56 7.10 15.28 15.41
C THR A 56 8.09 16.31 14.86
N ALA A 57 9.06 15.87 14.05
CA ALA A 57 10.03 16.75 13.42
C ALA A 57 9.37 17.79 12.50
N ILE A 58 8.41 17.36 11.66
CA ILE A 58 7.64 18.26 10.78
C ILE A 58 6.90 19.33 11.60
N ARG A 59 6.24 18.94 12.69
CA ARG A 59 5.53 19.88 13.57
C ARG A 59 6.46 20.89 14.22
N HIS A 60 7.66 20.47 14.63
CA HIS A 60 8.65 21.35 15.24
C HIS A 60 9.13 22.42 14.24
N VAL A 61 9.45 22.02 13.02
CA VAL A 61 9.87 22.94 11.93
C VAL A 61 8.72 23.86 11.49
N SER A 62 7.46 23.41 11.57
CA SER A 62 6.31 24.23 11.16
C SER A 62 5.93 25.30 12.20
N GLN A 63 6.55 25.31 13.37
CA GLN A 63 6.28 26.26 14.46
C GLN A 63 7.42 27.29 14.66
N SER A 64 8.48 27.22 13.87
CA SER A 64 9.61 28.16 13.83
C SER A 64 9.54 29.07 12.61
#